data_AF-A0A9D9QVN3-F1
#
_entry.id   AF-A0A9D9QVN3-F1
#
_cell.length_a   1.000
_cell.length_b   1.000
_cell.length_c   1.000
_cell.angle_alpha   90.00
_cell.angle_beta   90.00
_cell.angle_gamma   90.00
#
_symmetry.space_group_name_H-M   'P 1'
#
loop_
_entity.id
_entity.type
_entity.pdbx_description
1 polymer ?
#
loop_
_entity_poly.entity_id
_entity_poly.type
_entity_poly.pdbx_seq_one_letter_code
_entity_poly.pdbx_strand_id
1 'polypeptide(L)'
;MKKIALLISILFCFSSCKNETVKEPKKRIDRDQMIEMIYDLSVLEALKSQTMGQQTNYPKPFELLKEKYKIDSLTFVENTHFYASDLEDYKKMYNEVKKKLDAETAKLDNSGQKAPENIEQDIIK
;
A
#
# COMPACT_ATOMS: atom_id res chain seq x y z
N MET A 1 49.32 21.74 1.06
CA MET A 1 48.59 20.61 1.68
C MET A 1 47.09 20.88 1.88
N LYS A 2 46.65 22.09 2.25
CA LYS A 2 45.21 22.44 2.43
C LYS A 2 44.34 22.28 1.17
N LYS A 3 44.87 22.57 -0.02
CA LYS A 3 44.13 22.45 -1.31
C LYS A 3 43.87 20.99 -1.73
N ILE A 4 44.77 20.07 -1.38
CA ILE A 4 44.65 18.63 -1.69
C ILE A 4 43.60 17.99 -0.76
N ALA A 5 43.60 18.36 0.53
CA ALA A 5 42.57 17.91 1.47
C ALA A 5 41.15 18.34 1.05
N LEU A 6 41.01 19.53 0.46
CA LEU A 6 39.75 20.06 -0.05
C LEU A 6 39.25 19.28 -1.29
N LEU A 7 40.17 18.89 -2.19
CA LEU A 7 39.87 18.05 -3.34
C LEU A 7 39.46 16.61 -2.95
N ILE A 8 40.09 16.02 -1.94
CA ILE A 8 39.71 14.69 -1.44
C ILE A 8 38.35 14.72 -0.75
N SER A 9 38.04 15.80 -0.01
CA SER A 9 36.73 16.01 0.62
C SER A 9 35.60 16.12 -0.42
N ILE A 10 35.83 16.87 -1.51
CA ILE A 10 34.81 17.02 -2.57
C ILE A 10 34.57 15.72 -3.35
N LEU A 11 35.61 14.89 -3.51
CA LEU A 11 35.50 13.60 -4.18
C LEU A 11 34.70 12.57 -3.34
N PHE A 12 34.81 12.63 -2.01
CA PHE A 12 34.03 11.78 -1.10
C PHE A 12 32.54 12.12 -1.06
N CYS A 13 32.16 13.39 -1.30
CA CYS A 13 30.75 13.80 -1.31
C CYS A 13 29.91 13.16 -2.42
N PHE A 14 30.51 12.71 -3.53
CA PHE A 14 29.78 12.08 -4.63
C PHE A 14 29.54 10.58 -4.47
N SER A 15 30.15 9.93 -3.47
CA SER A 15 30.05 8.47 -3.29
C SER A 15 28.86 8.03 -2.42
N SER A 16 28.04 8.98 -1.93
CA SER A 16 26.96 8.68 -0.97
C SER A 16 25.60 8.39 -1.61
N CYS A 17 25.47 8.43 -2.94
CA CYS A 17 24.26 7.96 -3.61
C CYS A 17 24.33 6.44 -3.77
N LYS A 18 24.17 5.72 -2.65
CA LYS A 18 23.74 4.33 -2.72
C LYS A 18 22.30 4.36 -3.22
N ASN A 19 22.11 4.15 -4.51
CA ASN A 19 20.85 3.59 -4.98
C ASN A 19 20.78 2.18 -4.38
N GLU A 20 20.26 2.07 -3.16
CA GLU A 20 19.88 0.79 -2.59
C GLU A 20 18.70 0.29 -3.42
N THR A 21 19.02 -0.39 -4.53
CA THR A 21 18.04 -1.11 -5.32
C THR A 21 17.37 -2.10 -4.38
N VAL A 22 16.10 -1.86 -4.07
CA VAL A 22 15.33 -2.73 -3.20
C VAL A 22 15.34 -4.13 -3.81
N LYS A 23 15.77 -5.10 -3.01
CA LYS A 23 15.87 -6.49 -3.47
C LYS A 23 14.48 -7.04 -3.73
N GLU A 24 14.35 -7.79 -4.82
CA GLU A 24 13.11 -8.50 -5.12
C GLU A 24 12.81 -9.55 -4.03
N PRO A 25 11.57 -9.66 -3.55
CA PRO A 25 11.17 -10.65 -2.56
C PRO A 25 11.37 -12.08 -3.08
N LYS A 26 11.68 -13.02 -2.19
CA LYS A 26 11.84 -14.44 -2.58
C LYS A 26 10.56 -15.04 -3.15
N LYS A 27 9.41 -14.63 -2.62
CA LYS A 27 8.08 -14.99 -3.09
C LYS A 27 7.41 -13.72 -3.59
N ARG A 28 7.44 -13.51 -4.91
CA ARG A 28 6.83 -12.36 -5.56
C ARG A 28 5.31 -12.49 -5.56
N ILE A 29 4.63 -11.41 -5.18
CA ILE A 29 3.19 -11.23 -5.35
C ILE A 29 3.01 -10.42 -6.63
N ASP A 30 2.19 -10.89 -7.56
CA ASP A 30 1.89 -10.14 -8.78
C ASP A 30 1.14 -8.84 -8.48
N ARG A 31 1.36 -7.82 -9.31
CA ARG A 31 0.81 -6.47 -9.10
C ARG A 31 -0.72 -6.49 -8.94
N ASP A 32 -1.40 -7.23 -9.81
CA ASP A 32 -2.86 -7.36 -9.78
C ASP A 32 -3.36 -8.03 -8.50
N GLN A 33 -2.67 -9.08 -8.05
CA GLN A 33 -2.98 -9.74 -6.78
C GLN A 33 -2.75 -8.80 -5.59
N MET A 34 -1.69 -7.98 -5.64
CA MET A 34 -1.42 -6.99 -4.61
C MET A 34 -2.52 -5.91 -4.57
N ILE A 35 -3.04 -5.48 -5.72
CA ILE A 35 -4.19 -4.57 -5.81
C ILE A 35 -5.45 -5.19 -5.16
N GLU A 36 -5.73 -6.46 -5.43
CA GLU A 36 -6.86 -7.16 -4.80
C GLU A 36 -6.69 -7.29 -3.27
N MET A 37 -5.48 -7.58 -2.81
CA MET A 37 -5.16 -7.63 -1.38
C MET A 37 -5.36 -6.27 -0.71
N ILE A 38 -4.87 -5.18 -1.31
CA ILE A 38 -5.07 -3.82 -0.78
C ILE A 38 -6.57 -3.50 -0.75
N TYR A 39 -7.32 -3.82 -1.81
CA TYR A 39 -8.77 -3.63 -1.86
C TYR A 39 -9.50 -4.31 -0.70
N ASP A 40 -9.25 -5.60 -0.47
CA ASP A 40 -9.93 -6.32 0.63
C ASP A 40 -9.54 -5.78 2.01
N LEU A 41 -8.28 -5.39 2.18
CA LEU A 41 -7.82 -4.77 3.42
C LEU A 41 -8.54 -3.43 3.66
N SER A 42 -8.73 -2.62 2.61
CA SER A 42 -9.50 -1.38 2.68
C SER A 42 -10.97 -1.63 3.02
N VAL A 43 -11.59 -2.67 2.45
CA VAL A 43 -12.96 -3.07 2.80
C VAL A 43 -13.05 -3.54 4.25
N LEU A 44 -12.11 -4.38 4.70
CA LEU A 44 -12.03 -4.82 6.09
C LEU A 44 -11.91 -3.64 7.06
N GLU A 45 -11.08 -2.66 6.73
CA GLU A 45 -10.92 -1.43 7.52
C GLU A 45 -12.21 -0.60 7.56
N ALA A 46 -12.89 -0.43 6.43
CA ALA A 46 -14.17 0.28 6.34
C ALA A 46 -15.30 -0.43 7.13
N LEU A 47 -15.30 -1.76 7.20
CA LEU A 47 -16.25 -2.50 8.03
C LEU A 47 -15.97 -2.27 9.52
N LYS A 48 -14.68 -2.34 9.91
CA LYS A 48 -14.27 -2.12 11.30
C LYS A 48 -14.55 -0.70 11.77
N SER A 49 -14.38 0.31 10.91
CA SER A 49 -14.64 1.71 11.25
C SER A 49 -16.13 2.00 11.44
N GLN A 50 -17.02 1.31 10.70
CA GLN A 50 -18.47 1.51 10.82
C GLN A 50 -19.07 0.84 12.06
N THR A 51 -18.49 -0.27 12.54
CA THR A 51 -19.02 -1.01 13.70
C THR A 51 -18.32 -0.67 15.01
N MET A 52 -17.68 0.48 15.10
CA MET A 52 -17.04 0.95 16.34
C MET A 52 -18.08 0.98 17.47
N GLY A 53 -17.99 0.02 18.41
CA GLY A 53 -18.92 -0.13 19.53
C GLY A 53 -19.78 -1.40 19.52
N GLN A 54 -19.79 -2.17 18.42
CA GLN A 54 -20.37 -3.50 18.36
C GLN A 54 -19.26 -4.56 18.47
N GLN A 55 -19.54 -5.65 19.20
CA GLN A 55 -18.59 -6.75 19.38
C GLN A 55 -18.59 -7.67 18.15
N THR A 56 -18.25 -7.13 16.99
CA THR A 56 -18.16 -7.89 15.73
C THR A 56 -16.76 -8.48 15.59
N ASN A 57 -16.67 -9.79 15.46
CA ASN A 57 -15.41 -10.50 15.31
C ASN A 57 -14.94 -10.49 13.85
N TYR A 58 -14.21 -9.44 13.46
CA TYR A 58 -13.55 -9.39 12.16
C TYR A 58 -12.20 -10.11 12.18
N PRO A 59 -11.79 -10.78 11.09
CA PRO A 59 -10.45 -11.33 10.99
C PRO A 59 -9.40 -10.21 11.10
N LYS A 60 -8.22 -10.53 11.62
CA LYS A 60 -7.08 -9.62 11.51
C LYS A 60 -6.65 -9.49 10.05
N PRO A 61 -6.02 -8.36 9.64
CA PRO A 61 -5.50 -8.19 8.29
C PRO A 61 -4.70 -9.39 7.77
N PHE A 62 -3.74 -9.89 8.54
CA PHE A 62 -2.92 -11.04 8.11
C PHE A 62 -3.67 -12.38 8.14
N GLU A 63 -4.70 -12.53 8.96
CA GLU A 63 -5.56 -13.72 8.93
C GLU A 63 -6.36 -13.75 7.62
N LEU A 64 -6.94 -12.60 7.23
CA LEU A 64 -7.62 -12.45 5.94
C LEU A 64 -6.66 -12.76 4.77
N LEU A 65 -5.45 -12.19 4.77
CA LEU A 65 -4.48 -12.42 3.70
C LEU A 65 -4.05 -13.89 3.63
N LYS A 66 -3.83 -14.52 4.78
CA LYS A 66 -3.44 -15.93 4.86
C LYS A 66 -4.54 -16.85 4.37
N GLU A 67 -5.80 -16.59 4.75
CA GLU A 67 -6.92 -17.45 4.40
C GLU A 67 -7.32 -17.31 2.93
N LYS A 68 -7.48 -16.07 2.44
CA LYS A 68 -7.95 -15.78 1.08
C LYS A 68 -6.86 -15.94 0.03
N TYR A 69 -5.67 -15.40 0.26
CA TYR A 69 -4.59 -15.34 -0.73
C TYR A 69 -3.46 -16.34 -0.51
N LYS A 70 -3.46 -17.07 0.62
CA LYS A 70 -2.36 -17.96 1.02
C LYS A 70 -1.01 -17.21 1.12
N ILE A 71 -1.07 -15.96 1.56
CA ILE A 71 0.08 -15.09 1.78
C ILE A 71 0.29 -14.91 3.28
N ASP A 72 1.50 -15.20 3.75
CA ASP A 72 1.92 -14.93 5.13
C ASP A 72 2.38 -13.47 5.29
N SER A 73 2.51 -13.04 6.55
CA SER A 73 2.85 -11.66 6.89
C SER A 73 4.24 -11.25 6.39
N LEU A 74 5.22 -12.15 6.39
CA LEU A 74 6.58 -11.84 5.93
C LEU A 74 6.57 -11.61 4.42
N THR A 75 5.98 -12.53 3.65
CA THR A 75 5.82 -12.38 2.20
C THR A 75 5.11 -11.06 1.86
N PHE A 76 4.02 -10.72 2.56
CA PHE A 76 3.32 -9.46 2.31
C PHE A 76 4.20 -8.23 2.60
N VAL A 77 4.88 -8.19 3.75
CA VAL A 77 5.75 -7.06 4.12
C VAL A 77 6.91 -6.87 3.13
N GLU A 78 7.56 -7.96 2.71
CA GLU A 78 8.64 -7.89 1.71
C GLU A 78 8.13 -7.35 0.37
N ASN A 79 6.96 -7.79 -0.09
CA ASN A 79 6.36 -7.29 -1.33
C ASN A 79 5.89 -5.84 -1.19
N THR A 80 5.29 -5.45 -0.07
CA THR A 80 4.95 -4.05 0.22
C THR A 80 6.19 -3.17 0.14
N HIS A 81 7.30 -3.58 0.77
CA HIS A 81 8.56 -2.85 0.70
C HIS A 81 9.10 -2.77 -0.73
N PHE A 82 9.01 -3.86 -1.50
CA PHE A 82 9.39 -3.89 -2.91
C PHE A 82 8.56 -2.93 -3.77
N TYR A 83 7.23 -2.99 -3.71
CA TYR A 83 6.37 -2.09 -4.49
C TYR A 83 6.50 -0.64 -4.02
N ALA A 84 6.62 -0.38 -2.72
CA ALA A 84 6.81 0.96 -2.18
C ALA A 84 8.17 1.59 -2.52
N SER A 85 9.10 0.83 -3.10
CA SER A 85 10.37 1.38 -3.61
C SER A 85 10.18 2.25 -4.86
N ASP A 86 9.11 2.03 -5.63
CA ASP A 86 8.65 2.92 -6.69
C ASP A 86 7.33 3.57 -6.25
N LEU A 87 7.44 4.76 -5.67
CA LEU A 87 6.28 5.50 -5.16
C LEU A 87 5.27 5.85 -6.25
N GLU A 88 5.70 6.03 -7.50
CA GLU A 88 4.79 6.39 -8.58
C GLU A 88 3.94 5.18 -8.99
N ASP A 89 4.55 4.00 -9.16
CA ASP A 89 3.79 2.79 -9.47
C ASP A 89 2.93 2.34 -8.27
N TYR A 90 3.46 2.43 -7.05
CA TYR A 90 2.69 2.10 -5.86
C TYR A 90 1.45 2.99 -5.70
N LYS A 91 1.58 4.28 -6.00
CA LYS A 91 0.43 5.20 -6.06
C LYS A 91 -0.59 4.79 -7.13
N LYS A 92 -0.14 4.32 -8.31
CA LYS A 92 -1.04 3.83 -9.36
C LYS A 92 -1.87 2.63 -8.86
N MET A 93 -1.27 1.72 -8.11
CA MET A 93 -1.99 0.59 -7.50
C MET A 93 -3.11 1.07 -6.55
N TYR A 94 -2.84 2.02 -5.66
CA TYR A 94 -3.88 2.59 -4.79
C TYR A 94 -4.97 3.33 -5.58
N ASN A 95 -4.61 4.04 -6.66
CA ASN A 95 -5.61 4.66 -7.52
C ASN A 95 -6.52 3.64 -8.21
N GLU A 96 -5.99 2.47 -8.58
CA GLU A 96 -6.77 1.36 -9.13
C GLU A 96 -7.71 0.76 -8.08
N VAL A 97 -7.25 0.61 -6.83
CA VAL A 97 -8.10 0.23 -5.69
C VAL A 97 -9.24 1.24 -5.49
N LYS A 98 -8.92 2.55 -5.49
CA LYS A 98 -9.92 3.61 -5.36
C LYS A 98 -10.96 3.51 -6.47
N LYS A 99 -10.54 3.36 -7.73
CA LYS A 99 -11.46 3.20 -8.87
C LYS A 99 -12.37 1.98 -8.72
N LYS A 100 -11.84 0.86 -8.23
CA LYS A 100 -12.65 -0.34 -7.93
C LYS A 100 -13.70 -0.04 -6.86
N LEU A 101 -13.31 0.58 -5.75
CA LEU A 101 -14.24 0.97 -4.68
C LEU A 101 -15.32 1.94 -5.20
N ASP A 102 -14.93 3.01 -5.90
CA ASP A 102 -15.87 3.99 -6.49
C ASP A 102 -16.88 3.29 -7.44
N ALA A 103 -16.40 2.34 -8.25
CA ALA A 103 -17.26 1.57 -9.16
C ALA A 103 -18.25 0.66 -8.41
N GLU A 104 -17.83 -0.02 -7.34
CA GLU A 104 -18.73 -0.82 -6.52
C GLU A 104 -19.75 0.05 -5.77
N THR A 105 -19.33 1.19 -5.22
CA THR A 105 -20.24 2.16 -4.58
C THR A 105 -21.27 2.69 -5.57
N ALA A 106 -20.85 3.07 -6.78
CA ALA A 106 -21.78 3.54 -7.81
C ALA A 106 -22.80 2.46 -8.22
N LYS A 107 -22.42 1.18 -8.24
CA LYS A 107 -23.37 0.07 -8.48
C LYS A 107 -24.40 -0.02 -7.36
N LEU A 108 -23.99 0.15 -6.10
CA LEU A 108 -24.88 0.13 -4.94
C LEU A 108 -25.87 1.31 -4.96
N ASP A 109 -25.38 2.52 -5.26
CA ASP A 109 -26.21 3.72 -5.35
C ASP A 109 -27.27 3.61 -6.45
N ASN A 110 -26.88 3.12 -7.63
CA ASN A 110 -27.81 2.87 -8.75
C ASN A 110 -28.83 1.76 -8.43
N SER A 111 -28.50 0.84 -7.52
CA SER A 111 -29.41 -0.20 -7.02
C SER A 111 -30.34 0.27 -5.88
N GLY A 112 -30.25 1.54 -5.46
CA GLY A 112 -31.08 2.13 -4.41
C GLY A 112 -30.55 1.94 -2.99
N GLN A 113 -29.33 1.43 -2.81
CA GLN A 113 -28.65 1.26 -1.52
C GLN A 113 -27.57 2.34 -1.37
N LYS A 114 -27.94 3.50 -0.81
CA LYS A 114 -27.04 4.67 -0.72
C LYS A 114 -25.87 4.44 0.25
N ALA A 115 -24.64 4.69 -0.20
CA ALA A 115 -23.47 4.83 0.68
C ALA A 115 -23.37 6.24 1.31
N PRO A 116 -22.84 6.41 2.53
CA PRO A 116 -22.62 7.74 3.10
C PRO A 116 -21.50 8.48 2.36
N GLU A 117 -21.82 9.69 1.91
CA GLU A 117 -20.95 10.60 1.17
C GLU A 117 -19.90 11.26 2.07
N ASN A 118 -18.67 11.42 1.55
CA ASN A 118 -17.53 12.23 2.02
C ASN A 118 -16.33 11.49 2.66
N ILE A 119 -15.30 11.17 1.87
CA ILE A 119 -13.88 11.12 2.31
C ILE A 119 -12.99 11.57 1.13
N GLU A 120 -12.96 12.87 0.82
CA GLU A 120 -11.94 13.42 -0.10
C GLU A 120 -11.05 14.50 0.54
N GLN A 121 -11.14 14.71 1.86
CA GLN A 121 -10.31 15.69 2.55
C GLN A 121 -9.63 15.07 3.77
N ASP A 122 -8.44 14.49 3.58
CA ASP A 122 -7.31 14.54 4.54
C ASP A 122 -6.17 13.54 4.22
N ILE A 123 -5.69 13.46 2.98
CA ILE A 123 -4.46 12.68 2.70
C ILE A 123 -3.25 13.57 2.34
N ILE A 124 -3.42 14.89 2.22
CA ILE A 124 -2.27 15.80 2.08
C ILE A 124 -2.47 17.06 2.92
N LYS A 125 -1.96 17.02 4.15
CA LYS A 125 -1.45 18.19 4.88
C LYS A 125 -0.20 17.83 5.64
#